data_AF-A0A7J7ILJ7-F1
#
_entry.id   AF-A0A7J7ILJ7-F1
#
_cell.length_a   1.000
_cell.length_b   1.000
_cell.length_c   1.000
_cell.angle_alpha   90.00
_cell.angle_beta   90.00
_cell.angle_gamma   90.00
#
_symmetry.space_group_name_H-M   'P 1'
#
loop_
_entity.id
_entity.type
_entity.pdbx_description
1 polymer ?
#
loop_
_entity_poly.entity_id
_entity_poly.type
_entity_poly.pdbx_seq_one_letter_code
_entity_poly.pdbx_strand_id
1 'polypeptide(L)'
;MSQVLQDLGRVEDSIRCLEKALTCNPENWNCAKRAGDLLWQLGHFDSAAKHYESYVKVRKALKQPFVGLDSEETDIVIRMAAYHMKRGEYQVANEYVDMQSDVDNTEKRDILQGIKAELSGKCP
;
A
#
# COMPACT_ATOMS: atom_id res chain seq x y z
N MET A 1 13.94 7.63 27.37
CA MET A 1 12.59 7.07 27.16
C MET A 1 11.51 8.12 26.84
N SER A 2 11.78 9.43 26.92
CA SER A 2 10.79 10.49 26.72
C SER A 2 10.45 10.80 25.25
N GLN A 3 11.45 10.84 24.36
CA GLN A 3 11.25 11.27 22.97
C GLN A 3 10.42 10.26 22.16
N VAL A 4 10.70 8.96 22.30
CA VAL A 4 10.05 7.89 21.53
C VAL A 4 8.54 7.81 21.84
N LEU A 5 8.13 7.90 23.11
CA LEU A 5 6.71 7.91 23.46
C LEU A 5 6.00 9.19 22.98
N GLN A 6 6.68 10.33 23.00
CA GLN A 6 6.12 11.57 22.47
C GLN A 6 5.92 11.52 20.95
N ASP A 7 6.85 10.90 20.23
CA ASP A 7 6.74 10.75 18.78
C ASP A 7 5.67 9.71 18.39
N LEU A 8 5.52 8.61 19.14
CA LEU A 8 4.39 7.68 18.93
C LEU A 8 3.03 8.37 19.08
N GLY A 9 2.82 9.09 20.19
CA GLY A 9 1.57 9.82 20.46
C GLY A 9 1.19 10.79 19.33
N ARG A 10 2.20 11.49 18.78
CA ARG A 10 2.02 12.42 17.66
C ARG A 10 1.69 11.70 16.35
N VAL A 11 2.25 10.52 16.12
CA VAL A 11 1.95 9.70 14.92
C VAL A 11 0.51 9.18 15.01
N GLU A 12 0.07 8.70 16.16
CA GLU A 12 -1.28 8.20 16.38
C GLU A 12 -2.33 9.31 16.21
N ASP A 13 -2.06 10.52 16.73
CA ASP A 13 -2.89 11.71 16.50
C ASP A 13 -2.90 12.12 15.02
N SER A 14 -1.76 11.97 14.33
CA SER A 14 -1.68 12.25 12.89
C SER A 14 -2.54 11.29 12.08
N ILE A 15 -2.55 9.99 12.42
CA ILE A 15 -3.41 8.99 11.78
C ILE A 15 -4.88 9.36 11.99
N ARG A 16 -5.28 9.70 13.22
CA ARG A 16 -6.66 10.14 13.51
C ARG A 16 -7.07 11.36 12.70
N CYS A 17 -6.17 12.32 12.53
CA CYS A 17 -6.41 13.50 11.69
C CYS A 17 -6.62 13.11 10.21
N LEU A 18 -5.80 12.18 9.69
CA LEU A 18 -5.92 11.68 8.33
C LEU A 18 -7.22 10.89 8.11
N GLU A 19 -7.62 10.05 9.07
CA GLU A 19 -8.89 9.30 9.00
C GLU A 19 -10.11 10.22 9.02
N LYS A 20 -10.09 11.28 9.83
CA LYS A 20 -11.12 12.32 9.79
C LYS A 20 -11.15 13.03 8.44
N ALA A 21 -9.98 13.34 7.87
CA ALA A 21 -9.90 13.96 6.55
C ALA A 21 -10.49 13.04 5.46
N LEU A 22 -10.23 11.73 5.53
CA LEU A 22 -10.83 10.72 4.64
C LEU A 22 -12.34 10.59 4.84
N THR A 23 -12.83 10.79 6.07
CA THR A 23 -14.28 10.82 6.34
C THR A 23 -14.94 12.02 5.67
N CYS A 24 -14.29 13.18 5.70
CA CYS A 24 -14.78 14.38 5.02
C CYS A 24 -14.60 14.34 3.50
N ASN A 25 -13.52 13.73 3.01
CA ASN A 25 -13.23 13.56 1.60
C ASN A 25 -12.67 12.15 1.33
N PRO A 26 -13.55 11.18 1.03
CA PRO A 26 -13.17 9.79 0.78
C PRO A 26 -12.32 9.61 -0.47
N GLU A 27 -12.35 10.56 -1.40
CA GLU A 27 -11.61 10.51 -2.66
C GLU A 27 -10.17 11.02 -2.50
N ASN A 28 -9.79 11.48 -1.30
CA ASN A 28 -8.44 11.94 -1.03
C ASN A 28 -7.47 10.77 -0.83
N TRP A 29 -7.02 10.20 -1.94
CA TRP A 29 -6.04 9.12 -1.99
C TRP A 29 -4.74 9.47 -1.25
N ASN A 30 -4.32 10.75 -1.22
CA ASN A 30 -3.08 11.15 -0.55
C ASN A 30 -3.18 10.97 0.97
N CYS A 31 -4.35 11.25 1.55
CA CYS A 31 -4.61 10.98 2.96
C CYS A 31 -4.60 9.47 3.27
N ALA A 32 -5.21 8.65 2.40
CA ALA A 32 -5.25 7.19 2.55
C ALA A 32 -3.84 6.58 2.49
N LYS A 33 -3.03 7.00 1.52
CA LYS A 33 -1.62 6.59 1.40
C LYS A 33 -0.84 6.95 2.68
N ARG A 34 -0.91 8.21 3.12
CA ARG A 34 -0.19 8.68 4.31
C ARG A 34 -0.62 7.96 5.58
N ALA A 35 -1.91 7.68 5.74
CA ALA A 35 -2.42 6.90 6.87
C ALA A 35 -1.85 5.48 6.85
N GLY A 36 -1.85 4.84 5.68
CA GLY A 36 -1.25 3.52 5.46
C GLY A 36 0.25 3.49 5.80
N ASP A 37 1.02 4.48 5.33
CA ASP A 37 2.46 4.57 5.61
C ASP A 37 2.78 4.71 7.10
N LEU A 38 2.05 5.59 7.81
CA LEU A 38 2.22 5.77 9.25
C LEU A 38 1.84 4.50 10.02
N LEU A 39 0.73 3.85 9.65
CA LEU A 39 0.31 2.59 10.25
C LEU A 39 1.30 1.46 10.00
N TRP A 40 1.90 1.41 8.80
CA TRP A 40 2.93 0.45 8.46
C TRP A 40 4.19 0.66 9.30
N GLN A 41 4.62 1.91 9.50
CA GLN A 41 5.75 2.25 10.36
C GLN A 41 5.51 1.91 11.84
N LEU A 42 4.27 2.02 12.30
CA LEU A 42 3.87 1.60 13.65
C LEU A 42 3.70 0.08 13.79
N GLY A 43 3.81 -0.69 12.71
CA GLY A 43 3.61 -2.14 12.72
C GLY A 43 2.13 -2.59 12.70
N HIS A 44 1.20 -1.66 12.52
CA HIS A 44 -0.23 -1.95 12.35
C HIS A 44 -0.55 -2.34 10.91
N PHE A 45 0.02 -3.46 10.45
CA PHE A 45 -0.04 -3.88 9.05
C PHE A 45 -1.47 -4.16 8.53
N ASP A 46 -2.35 -4.75 9.35
CA ASP A 46 -3.76 -4.97 8.97
C ASP A 46 -4.52 -3.67 8.67
N SER A 47 -4.32 -2.66 9.51
CA SER A 47 -4.93 -1.34 9.30
C SER A 47 -4.30 -0.62 8.11
N ALA A 48 -2.97 -0.70 7.96
CA ALA A 48 -2.26 -0.15 6.81
C ALA A 48 -2.77 -0.75 5.50
N ALA A 49 -2.97 -2.07 5.47
CA ALA A 49 -3.47 -2.79 4.30
C ALA A 49 -4.85 -2.30 3.85
N LYS A 50 -5.77 -2.04 4.79
CA LYS A 50 -7.09 -1.47 4.49
C LYS A 50 -7.00 -0.07 3.85
N HIS A 51 -6.14 0.78 4.39
CA HIS A 51 -5.93 2.14 3.87
C HIS A 51 -5.28 2.11 2.47
N TYR A 52 -4.31 1.22 2.24
CA TYR A 52 -3.72 1.01 0.93
C TYR A 52 -4.70 0.40 -0.09
N GLU A 53 -5.59 -0.51 0.31
CA GLU A 53 -6.63 -1.03 -0.56
C GLU A 53 -7.59 0.09 -1.00
N SER A 54 -8.01 0.95 -0.06
CA SER A 54 -8.83 2.12 -0.37
C SER A 54 -8.11 3.08 -1.32
N TYR A 55 -6.82 3.31 -1.10
CA TYR A 55 -5.96 4.11 -1.98
C TYR A 55 -5.99 3.56 -3.43
N VAL A 56 -5.74 2.26 -3.61
CA VAL A 56 -5.73 1.61 -4.94
C VAL A 56 -7.12 1.68 -5.59
N LYS A 57 -8.20 1.44 -4.82
CA LYS A 57 -9.58 1.52 -5.32
C LYS A 57 -9.94 2.92 -5.81
N VAL A 58 -9.65 3.96 -5.04
CA VAL A 58 -9.92 5.35 -5.42
C VAL A 58 -9.11 5.74 -6.65
N ARG A 59 -7.81 5.42 -6.68
CA ARG A 59 -6.95 5.66 -7.85
C ARG A 59 -7.47 4.98 -9.11
N LYS A 60 -7.89 3.71 -9.01
CA LYS A 60 -8.51 2.97 -10.11
C LYS A 60 -9.83 3.62 -10.56
N ALA A 61 -10.67 4.06 -9.63
CA ALA A 61 -11.96 4.70 -9.92
C ALA A 61 -11.80 6.05 -10.63
N LEU A 62 -10.75 6.81 -10.29
CA LEU A 62 -10.46 8.11 -10.91
C LEU A 62 -10.06 8.01 -12.39
N LYS A 63 -9.92 6.81 -12.97
CA LYS A 63 -9.54 6.53 -14.37
C LYS A 63 -8.32 7.33 -14.86
N GLN A 64 -7.55 7.89 -13.95
CA GLN A 64 -6.26 8.44 -14.28
C GLN A 64 -5.41 7.21 -14.61
N PRO A 65 -4.88 7.11 -15.84
CA PRO A 65 -3.85 6.13 -16.11
C PRO A 65 -2.81 6.24 -15.01
N PHE A 66 -2.24 5.12 -14.57
CA PHE A 66 -1.08 5.09 -13.67
C PHE A 66 0.17 5.65 -14.39
N VAL A 67 0.05 6.80 -15.05
CA VAL A 67 1.05 7.40 -15.92
C VAL A 67 1.90 8.32 -15.06
N GLY A 68 3.12 7.86 -14.76
CA GLY A 68 4.25 8.74 -14.49
C GLY A 68 4.57 9.05 -13.02
N LEU A 69 4.23 8.17 -12.08
CA LEU A 69 4.71 8.25 -10.69
C LEU A 69 5.18 6.86 -10.22
N ASP A 70 6.15 6.27 -10.93
CA ASP A 70 6.53 4.85 -10.81
C ASP A 70 7.10 4.38 -9.47
N SER A 71 7.37 5.29 -8.54
CA SER A 71 8.06 4.92 -7.31
C SER A 71 7.10 4.53 -6.17
N GLU A 72 6.33 5.48 -5.66
CA GLU A 72 5.73 5.30 -4.34
C GLU A 72 4.54 4.34 -4.36
N GLU A 73 3.77 4.32 -5.44
CA GLU A 73 2.65 3.40 -5.64
C GLU A 73 3.10 1.96 -5.79
N THR A 74 4.15 1.73 -6.58
CA THR A 74 4.74 0.41 -6.76
C THR A 74 5.29 -0.12 -5.44
N ASP A 75 5.86 0.74 -4.59
CA ASP A 75 6.31 0.36 -3.25
C ASP A 75 5.15 -0.11 -2.37
N ILE A 76 3.98 0.55 -2.47
CA ILE A 76 2.76 0.12 -1.76
C ILE A 76 2.30 -1.25 -2.26
N VAL A 77 2.26 -1.45 -3.58
CA VAL A 77 1.87 -2.74 -4.18
C VAL A 77 2.82 -3.86 -3.76
N ILE A 78 4.13 -3.61 -3.77
CA ILE A 78 5.15 -4.57 -3.31
C ILE A 78 4.95 -4.89 -1.82
N ARG A 79 4.76 -3.87 -0.97
CA ARG A 79 4.49 -4.07 0.48
C ARG A 79 3.22 -4.89 0.71
N MET A 80 2.15 -4.59 -0.02
CA MET A 80 0.87 -5.31 0.06
C MET A 80 1.01 -6.75 -0.41
N ALA A 81 1.64 -6.98 -1.57
CA ALA A 81 1.88 -8.32 -2.08
C ALA A 81 2.71 -9.14 -1.08
N ALA A 82 3.81 -8.59 -0.55
CA ALA A 82 4.62 -9.24 0.47
C ALA A 82 3.84 -9.51 1.77
N TYR A 83 2.96 -8.60 2.17
CA TYR A 83 2.09 -8.78 3.34
C TYR A 83 1.09 -9.93 3.16
N HIS A 84 0.40 -9.97 2.02
CA HIS A 84 -0.55 -11.03 1.69
C HIS A 84 0.15 -12.39 1.49
N MET A 85 1.36 -12.40 0.91
CA MET A 85 2.18 -13.61 0.82
C MET A 85 2.53 -14.19 2.19
N LYS A 86 2.89 -13.34 3.16
CA LYS A 86 3.16 -13.78 4.54
C LYS A 86 1.93 -14.38 5.23
N ARG A 87 0.73 -13.96 4.82
CA ARG A 87 -0.55 -14.48 5.31
C ARG A 87 -1.03 -15.75 4.58
N GLY A 88 -0.36 -16.14 3.50
CA GLY A 88 -0.78 -17.25 2.63
C GLY A 88 -1.89 -16.87 1.64
N GLU A 89 -2.21 -15.59 1.51
CA GLU A 89 -3.25 -15.05 0.62
C GLU A 89 -2.65 -14.78 -0.79
N TYR A 90 -2.12 -15.84 -1.42
CA TYR A 90 -1.37 -15.72 -2.68
C TYR A 90 -2.20 -15.19 -3.85
N GLN A 91 -3.49 -15.51 -3.88
CA GLN A 91 -4.40 -15.05 -4.94
C GLN A 91 -4.53 -13.52 -4.94
N VAL A 92 -4.72 -12.93 -3.76
CA VAL A 92 -4.83 -11.47 -3.57
C VAL A 92 -3.50 -10.79 -3.94
N ALA A 93 -2.37 -11.36 -3.49
CA ALA A 93 -1.06 -10.84 -3.85
C ALA A 93 -0.83 -10.84 -5.38
N ASN A 94 -1.28 -11.88 -6.08
CA ASN A 94 -1.13 -11.96 -7.53
C ASN A 94 -1.99 -10.93 -8.27
N GLU A 95 -3.22 -10.69 -7.82
CA GLU A 95 -4.08 -9.64 -8.38
C GLU A 95 -3.44 -8.24 -8.29
N TYR A 96 -2.79 -7.93 -7.17
CA TYR A 96 -2.10 -6.66 -6.98
C TYR A 96 -0.91 -6.49 -7.93
N VAL A 97 -0.13 -7.55 -8.13
CA VAL A 97 1.02 -7.53 -9.04
C VAL A 97 0.59 -7.45 -10.51
N ASP A 98 -0.44 -8.19 -10.90
CA ASP A 98 -0.99 -8.14 -12.26
C ASP A 98 -1.60 -6.77 -12.60
N MET A 99 -2.09 -6.03 -11.60
CA MET A 99 -2.61 -4.67 -11.77
C MET A 99 -1.55 -3.65 -12.22
N GLN A 100 -0.26 -3.93 -12.02
CA GLN A 100 0.86 -3.05 -12.34
C GLN A 100 1.64 -3.53 -13.59
N SER A 101 0.92 -3.96 -14.64
CA SER A 101 1.50 -4.59 -15.83
C SER A 101 2.50 -3.69 -16.59
N ASP A 102 2.41 -2.37 -16.42
CA ASP A 102 3.23 -1.34 -17.08
C ASP A 102 3.91 -0.43 -16.04
N VAL A 103 4.92 -0.94 -15.33
CA VAL A 103 5.82 -0.12 -14.49
C VAL A 103 7.02 0.30 -15.33
N ASP A 104 7.28 1.60 -15.48
CA ASP A 104 8.42 2.12 -16.25
C ASP A 104 9.76 1.89 -15.55
N ASN A 105 9.77 1.84 -14.21
CA ASN A 105 10.97 1.60 -13.42
C ASN A 105 11.42 0.12 -13.49
N THR A 106 12.56 -0.12 -14.14
CA THR A 106 13.16 -1.44 -14.34
C THR A 106 13.36 -2.20 -13.02
N GLU A 107 13.96 -1.59 -11.99
CA GLU A 107 14.23 -2.27 -10.72
C GLU A 107 12.95 -2.77 -10.07
N LYS A 108 11.90 -1.95 -10.10
CA LYS A 108 10.60 -2.28 -9.51
C LYS A 108 9.86 -3.33 -10.33
N ARG A 109 10.00 -3.29 -11.65
CA ARG A 109 9.50 -4.32 -12.56
C ARG A 109 10.15 -5.68 -12.26
N ASP A 110 11.47 -5.73 -12.07
CA ASP A 110 12.19 -6.95 -11.68
C ASP A 110 11.70 -7.50 -10.34
N ILE A 111 11.49 -6.64 -9.34
CA ILE A 111 10.92 -7.05 -8.04
C ILE A 111 9.52 -7.65 -8.22
N LEU A 112 8.64 -6.99 -8.98
CA LEU A 112 7.29 -7.48 -9.24
C LEU A 112 7.30 -8.82 -10.00
N GLN A 113 8.20 -8.99 -10.98
CA GLN A 113 8.36 -10.26 -11.69
C GLN A 113 8.86 -11.37 -10.77
N GLY A 114 9.81 -11.08 -9.87
CA GLY A 114 10.26 -12.01 -8.85
C GLY A 114 9.12 -12.47 -7.94
N ILE A 115 8.34 -11.52 -7.42
CA ILE A 115 7.14 -11.81 -6.61
C ILE A 115 6.15 -12.66 -7.41
N LYS A 116 5.88 -12.32 -8.67
CA LYS A 116 4.96 -13.07 -9.55
C LYS A 116 5.44 -14.50 -9.80
N ALA A 117 6.73 -14.73 -9.98
CA ALA A 117 7.30 -16.05 -10.14
C ALA A 117 7.14 -16.89 -8.87
N GLU A 118 7.38 -16.31 -7.69
CA GLU A 118 7.15 -16.97 -6.40
C GLU A 118 5.68 -17.33 -6.17
N LEU A 119 4.76 -16.44 -6.57
CA LEU A 119 3.32 -16.66 -6.48
C LEU A 119 2.85 -17.78 -7.41
N SER A 120 3.37 -17.82 -8.64
CA SER A 120 3.04 -18.86 -9.63
C SER A 120 3.41 -20.27 -9.17
N GLY A 121 4.45 -20.41 -8.34
CA GLY A 121 4.84 -21.70 -7.75
C GLY A 121 4.05 -22.11 -6.50
N LYS A 122 3.25 -21.20 -5.92
CA LYS A 122 2.50 -21.41 -4.67
C LYS A 122 0.98 -21.37 -4.82
N CYS A 123 0.47 -20.84 -5.92
CA CYS A 123 -0.95 -20.95 -6.29
C CYS A 123 -1.26 -22.39 -6.74
N PRO A 124 -2.25 -23.08 -6.13
CA PRO A 124 -2.70 -24.40 -6.55
C PRO A 124 -3.49 -24.37 -7.87
#